data_AF-A0A3L6JGH4-F1
#
_entry.id   AF-A0A3L6JGH4-F1
#
_cell.length_a   1.000
_cell.length_b   1.000
_cell.length_c   1.000
_cell.angle_alpha   90.00
_cell.angle_beta   90.00
_cell.angle_gamma   90.00
#
_symmetry.space_group_name_H-M   'P 1'
#
loop_
_entity.id
_entity.type
_entity.pdbx_description
1 polymer ?
#
loop_
_entity_poly.entity_id
_entity_poly.type
_entity_poly.pdbx_seq_one_letter_code
_entity_poly.pdbx_strand_id
1 'polypeptide(L)'
;MKVRKYVIVTVLFCLIFYAMPVSQDTAAPLMIDEHADHSIGDLSLQLEEEIASEERALAGRYETPPSSQFEDTIAIIVENPLYPSIGDAVDQYRQDLNDSGYNTLLYTELLSTAEELKGNLTQWYKEQSLCGAVL
;
A
#
# COMPACT_ATOMS: atom_id res chain seq x y z
N MET A 1 -8.87 -19.71 16.02
CA MET A 1 -7.59 -18.94 16.07
C MET A 1 -7.19 -18.56 14.65
N LYS A 2 -7.42 -17.30 14.24
CA LYS A 2 -7.04 -16.73 12.93
C LYS A 2 -6.20 -15.48 13.21
N VAL A 3 -4.86 -15.62 13.26
CA VAL A 3 -3.94 -14.51 13.55
C VAL A 3 -2.76 -14.44 12.56
N ARG A 4 -2.84 -15.11 11.40
CA ARG A 4 -1.66 -15.27 10.51
C ARG A 4 -1.56 -14.30 9.34
N LYS A 5 -2.43 -13.30 9.22
CA LYS A 5 -2.43 -12.38 8.05
C LYS A 5 -1.84 -10.99 8.32
N TYR A 6 -1.78 -10.53 9.57
CA TYR A 6 -1.35 -9.16 9.89
C TYR A 6 0.17 -8.96 9.89
N VAL A 7 0.96 -10.01 10.09
CA VAL A 7 2.44 -9.87 10.22
C VAL A 7 3.11 -9.52 8.89
N ILE A 8 2.54 -9.94 7.76
CA ILE A 8 3.15 -9.73 6.43
C ILE A 8 3.04 -8.27 5.99
N VAL A 9 1.93 -7.59 6.32
CA VAL A 9 1.70 -6.19 5.94
C VAL A 9 2.64 -5.25 6.69
N THR A 10 2.94 -5.53 7.97
CA THR A 10 3.85 -4.71 8.77
C THR A 10 5.30 -4.78 8.28
N VAL A 11 5.77 -5.95 7.82
CA VAL A 11 7.15 -6.09 7.33
C VAL A 11 7.34 -5.38 5.98
N LEU A 12 6.33 -5.41 5.11
CA LEU A 12 6.37 -4.75 3.81
C LEU A 12 6.45 -3.22 3.95
N PHE A 13 5.74 -2.65 4.93
CA PHE A 13 5.75 -1.20 5.18
C PHE A 13 7.09 -0.68 5.73
N CYS A 14 7.80 -1.49 6.53
CA CYS A 14 9.12 -1.10 7.07
C CYS A 14 10.24 -1.06 6.01
N LEU A 15 10.15 -1.89 4.96
CA LEU A 15 11.20 -1.95 3.93
C LEU A 15 11.16 -0.74 2.99
N ILE A 16 9.98 -0.16 2.72
CA ILE A 16 9.83 0.99 1.83
C ILE A 16 10.45 2.26 2.47
N PHE A 17 10.39 2.41 3.79
CA PHE A 17 10.97 3.57 4.49
C PHE A 17 12.49 3.53 4.68
N TYR A 18 13.13 2.36 4.54
CA TYR A 18 14.58 2.25 4.75
C TYR A 18 15.43 2.62 3.52
N ALA A 19 14.80 2.91 2.37
CA ALA A 19 15.49 3.13 1.10
C ALA A 19 15.55 4.62 0.66
N MET A 20 15.45 5.59 1.58
CA MET A 20 15.81 6.98 1.25
C MET A 20 17.27 7.27 1.64
N PRO A 21 18.21 7.30 0.68
CA PRO A 21 19.54 7.83 0.96
C PRO A 21 19.45 9.35 1.14
N VAL A 22 19.73 9.81 2.37
CA VAL A 22 20.08 11.20 2.65
C VAL A 22 21.36 11.52 1.86
N SER A 23 21.25 12.37 0.85
CA SER A 23 22.42 12.90 0.14
C SER A 23 23.06 13.97 1.01
N GLN A 24 24.24 13.68 1.57
CA GLN A 24 25.13 14.70 2.11
C GLN A 24 26.09 15.15 1.00
N ASP A 25 25.91 16.39 0.56
CA ASP A 25 26.92 17.17 -0.15
C ASP A 25 28.17 17.28 0.74
N THR A 26 29.32 16.81 0.26
CA THR A 26 30.63 17.14 0.86
C THR A 26 31.63 17.40 -0.25
N ALA A 27 32.14 18.62 -0.26
CA ALA A 27 33.05 19.15 -1.24
C ALA A 27 34.52 18.73 -1.01
N ALA A 28 35.19 18.53 -2.14
CA ALA A 28 36.62 18.76 -2.44
C ALA A 28 37.66 17.65 -2.11
N PRO A 29 38.73 17.58 -2.94
CA PRO A 29 39.34 16.32 -3.36
C PRO A 29 40.72 16.07 -2.73
N LEU A 30 41.10 14.80 -2.60
CA LEU A 30 42.48 14.42 -2.31
C LEU A 30 42.95 13.33 -3.29
N MET A 31 43.98 13.69 -4.04
CA MET A 31 44.75 12.85 -4.94
C MET A 31 45.38 11.67 -4.18
N ILE A 32 45.08 10.44 -4.59
CA ILE A 32 45.95 9.29 -4.29
C ILE A 32 46.02 8.38 -5.53
N ASP A 33 47.25 7.93 -5.72
CA ASP A 33 47.92 7.29 -6.83
C ASP A 33 47.34 5.97 -7.35
N GLU A 34 47.92 5.58 -8.47
CA GLU A 34 47.59 4.56 -9.46
C GLU A 34 47.86 3.12 -8.96
N HIS A 35 47.32 2.16 -9.72
CA HIS A 35 47.61 0.72 -9.74
C HIS A 35 46.86 -0.21 -8.76
N ALA A 36 45.72 -0.71 -9.25
CA ALA A 36 45.40 -2.13 -9.17
C ALA A 36 44.47 -2.54 -10.33
N ASP A 37 45.08 -3.11 -11.36
CA ASP A 37 44.42 -3.88 -12.41
C ASP A 37 43.91 -5.19 -11.81
N HIS A 38 42.60 -5.33 -11.64
CA HIS A 38 41.93 -6.62 -11.44
C HIS A 38 40.44 -6.47 -11.74
N SER A 39 40.08 -6.65 -13.01
CA SER A 39 38.84 -7.28 -13.50
C SER A 39 37.62 -7.33 -12.53
N ILE A 40 37.00 -6.18 -12.24
CA ILE A 40 35.68 -6.06 -11.56
C ILE A 40 34.55 -5.80 -12.58
N GLY A 41 34.82 -5.87 -13.89
CA GLY A 41 33.80 -5.60 -14.92
C GLY A 41 32.77 -6.72 -15.10
N ASP A 42 33.18 -7.98 -14.95
CA ASP A 42 32.36 -9.13 -15.37
C ASP A 42 31.29 -9.57 -14.35
N LEU A 43 31.45 -9.23 -13.07
CA LEU A 43 30.48 -9.60 -12.02
C LEU A 43 29.29 -8.62 -11.93
N SER A 44 29.48 -7.39 -12.38
CA SER A 44 28.42 -6.36 -12.37
C SER A 44 27.33 -6.64 -13.40
N LEU A 45 27.71 -7.15 -14.58
CA LEU A 45 26.77 -7.44 -15.67
C LEU A 45 25.91 -8.68 -15.40
N GLN A 46 26.47 -9.70 -14.74
CA GLN A 46 25.73 -10.91 -14.37
C GLN A 46 24.66 -10.64 -13.31
N LEU A 47 24.91 -9.70 -12.40
CA LEU A 47 23.96 -9.34 -11.34
C LEU A 47 22.80 -8.47 -11.87
N GLU A 48 23.08 -7.56 -12.82
CA GLU A 48 22.05 -6.74 -13.46
C GLU A 48 21.09 -7.57 -14.34
N GLU A 49 21.59 -8.62 -15.00
CA GLU A 49 20.76 -9.51 -15.80
C GLU A 49 19.84 -10.40 -14.94
N GLU A 50 20.32 -10.84 -13.77
CA GLU A 50 19.52 -11.64 -12.82
C GLU A 50 18.37 -10.82 -12.21
N ILE A 51 18.65 -9.57 -11.80
CA ILE A 51 17.64 -8.63 -11.26
C ILE A 51 16.59 -8.27 -12.32
N ALA A 52 16.99 -8.02 -13.57
CA ALA A 52 16.06 -7.70 -14.66
C ALA A 52 15.18 -8.90 -15.06
N SER A 53 15.64 -10.13 -14.84
CA SER A 53 14.86 -11.34 -15.06
C SER A 53 13.82 -11.58 -13.96
N GLU A 54 14.13 -11.22 -12.72
CA GLU A 54 13.25 -11.40 -11.57
C GLU A 54 12.11 -10.37 -11.55
N GLU A 55 12.38 -9.11 -11.92
CA GLU A 55 11.32 -8.10 -12.11
C GLU A 55 10.32 -8.47 -13.21
N ARG A 56 10.79 -9.08 -14.32
CA ARG A 56 9.90 -9.57 -15.39
C ARG A 56 9.09 -10.80 -14.95
N ALA A 57 9.66 -11.66 -14.10
CA ALA A 57 8.95 -12.80 -13.55
C ALA A 57 7.86 -12.39 -12.52
N LEU A 58 8.06 -11.27 -11.80
CA LEU A 58 7.04 -10.67 -10.94
C LEU A 58 5.97 -9.92 -11.74
N ALA A 59 6.36 -9.15 -12.76
CA ALA A 59 5.42 -8.38 -13.59
C ALA A 59 4.41 -9.27 -14.33
N GLY A 60 4.78 -10.49 -14.71
CA GLY A 60 3.90 -11.47 -15.36
C GLY A 60 2.88 -12.16 -14.44
N ARG A 61 2.92 -11.93 -13.13
CA ARG A 61 2.01 -12.53 -12.15
C ARG A 61 0.97 -11.59 -11.55
N TYR A 62 1.08 -10.30 -11.85
CA TYR A 62 -0.04 -9.38 -11.65
C TYR A 62 -0.91 -9.46 -12.88
N GLU A 63 -1.56 -10.61 -13.09
CA GLU A 63 -2.80 -10.63 -13.85
C GLU A 63 -3.66 -9.57 -13.18
N THR A 64 -3.82 -8.43 -13.86
CA THR A 64 -4.83 -7.45 -13.49
C THR A 64 -6.11 -8.27 -13.41
N PRO A 65 -6.68 -8.47 -12.21
CA PRO A 65 -7.80 -9.37 -12.06
C PRO A 65 -8.83 -8.95 -13.10
N PRO A 66 -9.44 -9.91 -13.82
CA PRO A 66 -10.49 -9.57 -14.76
C PRO A 66 -11.45 -8.64 -14.02
N SER A 67 -11.88 -7.57 -14.68
CA SER A 67 -12.83 -6.57 -14.20
C SER A 67 -14.20 -7.22 -13.94
N SER A 68 -14.22 -8.16 -13.02
CA SER A 68 -15.37 -8.61 -12.28
C SER A 68 -15.67 -7.43 -11.40
N GLN A 69 -16.70 -6.67 -11.75
CA GLN A 69 -17.29 -5.71 -10.82
C GLN A 69 -17.62 -6.52 -9.57
N PHE A 70 -16.78 -6.41 -8.54
CA PHE A 70 -17.07 -7.04 -7.28
C PHE A 70 -18.26 -6.26 -6.72
N GLU A 71 -19.37 -6.93 -6.42
CA GLU A 71 -20.47 -6.32 -5.68
C GLU A 71 -20.09 -6.05 -4.21
N ASP A 72 -18.83 -6.28 -3.86
CA ASP A 72 -18.26 -6.10 -2.53
C ASP A 72 -18.15 -4.61 -2.16
N THR A 73 -18.57 -4.29 -0.93
CA THR A 73 -18.55 -2.91 -0.42
C THR A 73 -17.51 -2.72 0.70
N ILE A 74 -16.70 -1.68 0.48
CA ILE A 74 -15.89 -0.80 1.33
C ILE A 74 -16.59 0.14 2.32
N ALA A 75 -16.81 -0.16 3.61
CA ALA A 75 -17.24 0.91 4.54
C ALA A 75 -16.05 1.77 4.99
N ILE A 76 -16.18 3.09 4.88
CA ILE A 76 -15.21 4.06 5.37
C ILE A 76 -15.96 4.93 6.37
N ILE A 77 -15.53 4.84 7.63
CA ILE A 77 -16.20 5.47 8.75
C ILE A 77 -15.26 6.53 9.29
N VAL A 78 -15.72 7.79 9.27
CA VAL A 78 -14.93 8.93 9.74
C VAL A 78 -15.82 9.75 10.64
N GLU A 79 -15.37 10.10 11.84
CA GLU A 79 -16.18 10.98 12.69
C GLU A 79 -16.33 12.36 12.02
N ASN A 80 -17.55 12.89 11.99
CA ASN A 80 -17.88 14.20 11.41
C ASN A 80 -16.87 15.33 11.74
N PRO A 81 -16.46 15.54 13.01
CA PRO A 81 -15.50 16.61 13.33
C PRO A 81 -14.13 16.44 12.69
N LEU A 82 -13.74 15.21 12.31
CA LEU A 82 -12.46 14.91 11.67
C LEU A 82 -12.53 15.00 10.15
N TYR A 83 -13.70 14.73 9.55
CA TYR A 83 -13.83 14.68 8.09
C TYR A 83 -13.30 15.93 7.36
N PRO A 84 -13.54 17.18 7.81
CA PRO A 84 -13.02 18.36 7.13
C PRO A 84 -11.49 18.46 7.05
N SER A 85 -10.75 17.83 7.97
CA SER A 85 -9.28 17.88 7.98
C SER A 85 -8.63 16.78 7.15
N ILE A 86 -9.36 15.70 6.85
CA ILE A 86 -8.85 14.54 6.11
C ILE A 86 -9.65 14.22 4.85
N GLY A 87 -10.63 15.05 4.49
CA GLY A 87 -11.57 14.80 3.39
C GLY A 87 -10.89 14.45 2.07
N ASP A 88 -9.85 15.21 1.69
CA ASP A 88 -9.09 14.95 0.45
C ASP A 88 -8.45 13.55 0.45
N ALA A 89 -7.90 13.11 1.58
CA ALA A 89 -7.30 11.78 1.71
C ALA A 89 -8.36 10.67 1.69
N VAL A 90 -9.53 10.91 2.29
CA VAL A 90 -10.66 9.99 2.28
C VAL A 90 -11.23 9.85 0.87
N ASP A 91 -11.39 10.95 0.15
CA ASP A 91 -11.90 10.94 -1.23
C ASP A 91 -10.90 10.27 -2.19
N GLN A 92 -9.59 10.51 -2.01
CA GLN A 92 -8.56 9.78 -2.76
C GLN A 92 -8.64 8.27 -2.49
N TYR A 93 -8.74 7.86 -1.22
CA TYR A 93 -8.83 6.45 -0.86
C TYR A 93 -10.11 5.79 -1.42
N ARG A 94 -11.23 6.52 -1.46
CA ARG A 94 -12.47 6.07 -2.11
C ARG A 94 -12.28 5.85 -3.59
N GLN A 95 -11.59 6.78 -4.27
CA GLN A 95 -11.29 6.66 -5.68
C GLN A 95 -10.41 5.43 -5.95
N ASP A 96 -9.35 5.23 -5.16
CA ASP A 96 -8.45 4.07 -5.31
C ASP A 96 -9.20 2.73 -5.14
N LEU A 97 -10.15 2.66 -4.20
CA LEU A 97 -11.00 1.48 -4.00
C LEU A 97 -11.95 1.24 -5.18
N ASN A 98 -12.57 2.29 -5.70
CA ASN A 98 -13.44 2.21 -6.87
C ASN A 98 -12.65 1.78 -8.12
N ASP A 99 -11.45 2.31 -8.32
CA ASP A 99 -10.55 1.95 -9.41
C ASP A 99 -10.05 0.50 -9.29
N SER A 100 -10.00 -0.03 -8.07
CA SER A 100 -9.72 -1.44 -7.77
C SER A 100 -10.95 -2.36 -7.91
N GLY A 101 -12.13 -1.81 -8.22
CA GLY A 101 -13.36 -2.56 -8.47
C GLY A 101 -14.26 -2.79 -7.25
N TYR A 102 -14.02 -2.10 -6.13
CA TYR A 102 -14.89 -2.14 -4.95
C TYR A 102 -15.92 -1.02 -4.96
N ASN A 103 -17.10 -1.26 -4.37
CA ASN A 103 -18.01 -0.18 -4.01
C ASN A 103 -17.58 0.47 -2.69
N THR A 104 -17.94 1.73 -2.46
CA THR A 104 -17.63 2.43 -1.20
C THR A 104 -18.88 3.00 -0.53
N LEU A 105 -18.99 2.77 0.77
CA LEU A 105 -19.94 3.42 1.67
C LEU A 105 -19.16 4.37 2.57
N LEU A 106 -19.43 5.67 2.48
CA LEU A 106 -18.85 6.68 3.35
C LEU A 106 -19.86 7.03 4.46
N TYR A 107 -19.46 6.85 5.71
CA TYR A 107 -20.27 7.21 6.88
C TYR A 107 -19.54 8.28 7.69
N THR A 108 -20.12 9.48 7.72
CA THR A 108 -19.54 10.65 8.41
C THR A 108 -20.35 11.13 9.60
N GLU A 109 -21.38 10.40 10.02
CA GLU A 109 -22.19 10.83 11.16
C GLU A 109 -21.48 10.54 12.50
N LEU A 110 -21.97 11.19 13.56
CA LEU A 110 -21.42 11.00 14.89
C LEU A 110 -21.83 9.64 15.45
N LEU A 111 -20.86 8.75 15.68
CA LEU A 111 -21.09 7.50 16.39
C LEU A 111 -21.02 7.74 17.89
N SER A 112 -22.16 7.64 18.57
CA SER A 112 -22.22 7.92 20.01
C SER A 112 -21.86 6.69 20.84
N THR A 113 -22.02 5.49 20.29
CA THR A 113 -21.76 4.22 20.99
C THR A 113 -21.19 3.13 20.08
N ALA A 114 -20.46 2.18 20.68
CA ALA A 114 -19.99 0.99 19.96
C ALA A 114 -21.14 0.07 19.53
N GLU A 115 -22.26 0.04 20.26
CA GLU A 115 -23.44 -0.77 19.92
C GLU A 115 -24.13 -0.25 18.65
N GLU A 116 -24.20 1.07 18.48
CA GLU A 116 -24.70 1.74 17.28
C GLU A 116 -23.84 1.41 16.06
N LEU A 117 -22.51 1.55 16.16
CA LEU A 117 -21.58 1.18 15.09
C LEU A 117 -21.73 -0.30 14.70
N LYS A 118 -21.84 -1.19 15.69
CA LYS A 118 -22.07 -2.62 15.45
C LYS A 118 -23.40 -2.88 14.74
N GLY A 119 -24.46 -2.15 15.10
CA GLY A 119 -25.76 -2.20 14.44
C GLY A 119 -25.64 -1.84 12.96
N ASN A 120 -25.01 -0.69 12.67
CA ASN A 120 -24.78 -0.19 11.33
C ASN A 120 -23.96 -1.18 10.48
N LEU A 121 -22.81 -1.65 10.98
CA LEU A 121 -21.98 -2.63 10.29
C LEU A 121 -22.73 -3.95 10.02
N THR A 122 -23.54 -4.41 10.97
CA THR A 122 -24.35 -5.63 10.80
C THR A 122 -25.41 -5.46 9.72
N GLN A 123 -26.03 -4.28 9.64
CA GLN A 123 -27.00 -3.97 8.60
C GLN A 123 -26.34 -3.90 7.23
N TRP A 124 -25.25 -3.15 7.08
CA TRP A 124 -24.52 -3.01 5.82
C TRP A 124 -23.96 -4.35 5.32
N TYR A 125 -23.52 -5.22 6.22
CA TYR A 125 -23.14 -6.59 5.87
C TYR A 125 -24.27 -7.40 5.23
N LYS A 126 -25.52 -7.20 5.66
CA LYS A 126 -26.68 -7.92 5.14
C LYS A 126 -27.23 -7.30 3.86
N GLU A 127 -27.22 -5.98 3.77
CA GLU A 127 -27.95 -5.23 2.74
C GLU A 127 -27.08 -4.72 1.60
N GLN A 128 -25.79 -4.53 1.83
CA GLN A 128 -24.88 -3.85 0.91
C GLN A 128 -23.63 -4.66 0.57
N SER A 129 -23.66 -5.98 0.79
CA SER A 129 -22.52 -6.87 0.51
C SER A 129 -21.20 -6.36 1.13
N LEU A 130 -21.28 -5.82 2.35
CA LEU A 130 -20.11 -5.28 3.03
C LEU A 130 -19.08 -6.38 3.25
N CYS A 131 -17.88 -6.21 2.71
CA CYS A 131 -16.79 -7.18 2.88
C CYS A 131 -15.67 -6.65 3.80
N GLY A 132 -15.67 -5.35 4.09
CA GLY A 132 -14.70 -4.73 4.99
C GLY A 132 -15.12 -3.34 5.49
N ALA A 133 -14.42 -2.86 6.50
CA ALA A 133 -14.60 -1.52 7.05
C ALA A 133 -13.25 -0.92 7.49
N VAL A 134 -13.12 0.40 7.32
CA VAL A 134 -11.98 1.21 7.75
C VAL A 134 -12.51 2.31 8.68
N LEU A 135 -11.83 2.50 9.81
CA LEU A 135 -12.10 3.53 10.82
C LEU A 135 -10.86 4.40 11.01
#